data_AF-A0A8C6QAN0-F1
#
_entry.id   AF-A0A8C6QAN0-F1
#
_cell.length_a   1.000
_cell.length_b   1.000
_cell.length_c   1.000
_cell.angle_alpha   90.00
_cell.angle_beta   90.00
_cell.angle_gamma   90.00
#
_symmetry.space_group_name_H-M   'P 1'
#
loop_
_entity.id
_entity.type
_entity.pdbx_description
1 polymer ?
#
loop_
_entity_poly.entity_id
_entity_poly.type
_entity_poly.pdbx_seq_one_letter_code
_entity_poly.pdbx_strand_id
1 'polypeptide(L)'
;LLTTPFLSIWGWGGLGVVLFLVTFGPFAIFYLAFYIFCFIGGGFAVTLLYGKINSEKLLEKCEHSYLPPTQIGIQKTLEEMKLENKPIKIDRRLTGSSIIDEPLQQVIQFALRDYIQYWYYTLSEDESFLLEIRQMLQTALIHFSTRSKEVDWQPYFTTRLVDDFATHLRVFRKAQDQDITEEMVDSFFEAEVEMERKICRDVVCTSHKDEEGFLRDLCELLLYLLLPPGEFHNKSMRYFLREVLAYGVLLPLINQLSDPDYINQFVIWMIRDSSCNYEAFMNILKLTDKPAELEAVRDKVLEELQYLRSLDTAGDDINVIKNQINSLLFVKKVCETRIQRLQSGKEVDTLKLAANFGKLCVIPLDHILVHNIALQFFMDFMQAAGAQAELFFWLTVEGYRVTAQQQLMVMEGWQKDENKQPGTTKGLLRAAALGVYEQYLSDKLF
;
A
#
# COMPACT_ATOMS: atom_id res chain seq x y z
N LEU A 1 -53.94 -25.95 -92.45
CA LEU A 1 -55.03 -25.71 -91.48
C LEU A 1 -55.66 -27.06 -91.14
N LEU A 2 -55.96 -27.28 -89.85
CA LEU A 2 -56.65 -28.45 -89.23
C LEU A 2 -55.72 -29.58 -88.73
N THR A 3 -55.12 -29.44 -87.54
CA THR A 3 -55.62 -29.85 -86.18
C THR A 3 -55.40 -31.34 -85.87
N THR A 4 -54.26 -31.63 -85.24
CA THR A 4 -53.95 -32.87 -84.51
C THR A 4 -54.86 -33.01 -83.28
N PRO A 5 -55.51 -34.15 -83.03
CA PRO A 5 -56.24 -34.36 -81.79
C PRO A 5 -55.23 -34.66 -80.68
N PHE A 6 -54.98 -33.69 -79.81
CA PHE A 6 -54.38 -33.97 -78.50
C PHE A 6 -55.40 -34.80 -77.71
N LEU A 7 -55.21 -36.12 -77.67
CA LEU A 7 -55.95 -36.97 -76.74
C LEU A 7 -55.50 -36.60 -75.32
N SER A 8 -56.37 -35.93 -74.58
CA SER A 8 -56.14 -35.50 -73.19
C SER A 8 -55.67 -36.68 -72.33
N ILE A 9 -54.77 -36.43 -71.38
CA ILE A 9 -54.29 -37.40 -70.37
C ILE A 9 -55.45 -38.14 -69.69
N TRP A 10 -56.59 -37.45 -69.53
CA TRP A 10 -57.83 -38.00 -69.01
C TRP A 10 -58.50 -39.04 -69.92
N GLY A 11 -58.32 -38.93 -71.24
CA GLY A 11 -58.82 -39.90 -72.22
C GLY A 11 -58.06 -41.23 -72.19
N TRP A 12 -56.72 -41.17 -72.07
CA TRP A 12 -55.91 -42.37 -71.89
C TRP A 12 -56.13 -43.02 -70.52
N GLY A 13 -56.30 -42.21 -69.45
CA GLY A 13 -56.69 -42.70 -68.14
C GLY A 13 -58.06 -43.40 -68.14
N GLY A 14 -59.06 -42.83 -68.81
CA GLY A 14 -60.39 -43.44 -68.96
C GLY A 14 -60.38 -44.74 -69.75
N LEU A 15 -59.63 -44.81 -70.87
CA LEU A 15 -59.45 -46.04 -71.64
C LEU A 15 -58.80 -47.15 -70.79
N GLY A 16 -57.80 -46.79 -69.97
CA GLY A 16 -57.14 -47.71 -69.04
C GLY A 16 -58.10 -48.29 -68.01
N VAL A 17 -58.98 -47.47 -67.43
CA VAL A 17 -59.98 -47.92 -66.44
C VAL A 17 -61.02 -48.86 -67.06
N VAL A 18 -61.48 -48.56 -68.28
CA VAL A 18 -62.46 -49.42 -68.98
C VAL A 18 -61.83 -50.76 -69.36
N LEU A 19 -60.62 -50.76 -69.92
CA LEU A 19 -59.89 -52.01 -70.20
C LEU A 19 -59.67 -52.81 -68.91
N PHE A 20 -59.24 -52.17 -67.83
CA PHE A 20 -59.01 -52.84 -66.55
C PHE A 20 -60.29 -53.50 -65.98
N LEU A 21 -61.44 -52.82 -66.06
CA LEU A 21 -62.72 -53.36 -65.61
C LEU A 21 -63.23 -54.51 -66.49
N VAL A 22 -62.95 -54.49 -67.81
CA VAL A 22 -63.33 -55.57 -68.73
C VAL A 22 -62.46 -56.81 -68.49
N THR A 23 -61.15 -56.64 -68.31
CA THR A 23 -60.23 -57.78 -68.17
C THR A 23 -60.30 -58.46 -66.81
N PHE A 24 -60.51 -57.69 -65.74
CA PHE A 24 -60.46 -58.20 -64.35
C PHE A 24 -61.83 -58.21 -63.64
N GLY A 25 -62.87 -57.68 -64.28
CA GLY A 25 -64.23 -57.62 -63.75
C GLY A 25 -64.47 -56.47 -62.75
N PRO A 26 -65.73 -56.23 -62.34
CA PRO A 26 -66.09 -55.14 -61.44
C PRO A 26 -65.50 -55.29 -60.03
N PHE A 27 -65.11 -56.51 -59.64
CA PHE A 27 -64.50 -56.79 -58.34
C PHE A 27 -63.00 -56.49 -58.28
N ALA A 28 -62.35 -56.20 -59.41
CA ALA A 28 -60.91 -55.91 -59.48
C ALA A 28 -60.49 -54.72 -58.61
N ILE A 29 -61.36 -53.72 -58.48
CA ILE A 29 -61.11 -52.54 -57.65
C ILE A 29 -61.03 -52.93 -56.16
N PHE A 30 -61.87 -53.86 -55.70
CA PHE A 30 -61.85 -54.34 -54.31
C PHE A 30 -60.58 -55.14 -54.02
N TYR A 31 -60.13 -55.98 -54.95
CA TYR A 31 -58.85 -56.69 -54.80
C TYR A 31 -57.67 -55.74 -54.80
N LEU A 32 -57.64 -54.74 -55.70
CA LEU A 32 -56.61 -53.71 -55.72
C LEU A 32 -56.56 -52.94 -54.40
N ALA A 33 -57.72 -52.51 -53.88
CA ALA A 33 -57.82 -51.82 -52.61
C ALA A 33 -57.35 -52.70 -51.44
N PHE A 34 -57.69 -53.99 -51.44
CA PHE A 34 -57.21 -54.95 -50.45
C PHE A 34 -55.69 -55.12 -50.49
N TYR A 35 -55.09 -55.25 -51.68
CA TYR A 35 -53.63 -55.34 -51.83
C TYR A 35 -52.92 -54.06 -51.37
N ILE A 36 -53.48 -52.88 -51.67
CA ILE A 36 -52.95 -51.61 -51.18
C ILE A 36 -53.03 -51.56 -49.64
N PHE A 37 -54.15 -51.99 -49.04
CA PHE A 37 -54.30 -52.02 -47.60
C PHE A 37 -53.31 -53.00 -46.93
N CYS A 38 -53.14 -54.19 -47.49
CA CYS A 38 -52.14 -55.16 -47.04
C CYS A 38 -50.71 -54.64 -47.20
N PHE A 39 -50.40 -53.92 -48.27
CA PHE A 39 -49.09 -53.34 -48.50
C PHE A 39 -48.78 -52.21 -47.50
N ILE A 40 -49.73 -51.31 -47.26
CA ILE A 40 -49.59 -50.23 -46.28
C ILE A 40 -49.49 -50.81 -44.86
N GLY A 41 -50.38 -51.75 -44.51
CA GLY A 41 -50.38 -52.42 -43.21
C GLY A 41 -49.10 -53.23 -42.97
N GLY A 42 -48.64 -53.98 -43.97
CA GLY A 42 -47.38 -54.71 -43.92
C GLY A 42 -46.17 -53.78 -43.82
N GLY A 43 -46.15 -52.69 -44.59
CA GLY A 43 -45.11 -51.66 -44.50
C GLY A 43 -45.05 -51.00 -43.13
N PHE A 44 -46.21 -50.72 -42.52
CA PHE A 44 -46.31 -50.18 -41.17
C PHE A 44 -45.86 -51.19 -40.11
N ALA A 45 -46.25 -52.46 -40.23
CA ALA A 45 -45.80 -53.52 -39.34
C ALA A 45 -44.28 -53.74 -39.42
N VAL A 46 -43.70 -53.69 -40.62
CA VAL A 46 -42.25 -53.80 -40.81
C VAL A 46 -41.52 -52.59 -40.22
N THR A 47 -42.03 -51.37 -40.40
CA THR A 47 -41.41 -50.19 -39.77
C THR A 47 -41.54 -50.21 -38.25
N LEU A 48 -42.66 -50.69 -37.68
CA LEU A 48 -42.80 -50.88 -36.24
C LEU A 48 -41.90 -51.98 -35.69
N LEU A 49 -41.80 -53.12 -36.36
CA LEU A 49 -40.93 -54.22 -35.94
C LEU A 49 -39.46 -53.85 -36.10
N TYR A 50 -39.09 -53.18 -37.20
CA TYR A 50 -37.75 -52.66 -37.40
C TYR A 50 -37.44 -51.57 -36.36
N GLY A 51 -38.37 -50.66 -36.08
CA GLY A 51 -38.25 -49.65 -35.03
C GLY A 51 -38.09 -50.27 -33.65
N LYS A 52 -38.87 -51.31 -33.32
CA LYS A 52 -38.76 -52.05 -32.07
C LYS A 52 -37.41 -52.75 -31.94
N ILE A 53 -36.98 -53.52 -32.94
CA ILE A 53 -35.70 -54.22 -32.93
C ILE A 53 -34.53 -53.23 -32.87
N ASN A 54 -34.61 -52.11 -33.58
CA ASN A 54 -33.56 -51.10 -33.57
C ASN A 54 -33.56 -50.31 -32.25
N SER A 55 -34.72 -50.11 -31.63
CA SER A 55 -34.85 -49.55 -30.28
C SER A 55 -34.30 -50.51 -29.23
N GLU A 56 -34.57 -51.81 -29.31
CA GLU A 56 -34.01 -52.83 -28.41
C GLU A 56 -32.50 -52.92 -28.57
N LYS A 57 -31.97 -52.92 -29.80
CA LYS A 57 -30.51 -52.84 -30.06
C LYS A 57 -29.89 -51.53 -29.56
N LEU A 58 -30.60 -50.41 -29.67
CA LEU A 58 -30.15 -49.13 -29.12
C LEU A 58 -30.16 -49.20 -27.58
N LEU A 59 -31.17 -49.83 -26.99
CA LEU A 59 -31.26 -50.05 -25.55
C LEU A 59 -30.12 -50.93 -25.06
N GLU A 60 -29.84 -52.06 -25.71
CA GLU A 60 -28.70 -52.96 -25.40
C GLU A 60 -27.35 -52.23 -25.57
N LYS A 61 -27.22 -51.39 -26.61
CA LYS A 61 -26.02 -50.58 -26.81
C LYS A 61 -25.87 -49.48 -25.74
N CYS A 62 -26.98 -48.96 -25.23
CA CYS A 62 -27.02 -48.08 -24.07
C CYS A 62 -26.83 -48.83 -22.75
N GLU A 63 -27.23 -50.10 -22.65
CA GLU A 63 -27.07 -50.94 -21.47
C GLU A 63 -25.61 -51.37 -21.31
N HIS A 64 -24.89 -51.57 -22.42
CA HIS A 64 -23.44 -51.72 -22.45
C HIS A 64 -22.66 -50.39 -22.42
N SER A 65 -23.33 -49.28 -22.70
CA SER A 65 -22.82 -47.95 -22.39
C SER A 65 -23.22 -47.63 -20.96
N TYR A 66 -22.51 -48.21 -20.00
CA TYR A 66 -22.48 -47.67 -18.64
C TYR A 66 -22.09 -46.19 -18.73
N LEU A 67 -23.06 -45.29 -18.93
CA LEU A 67 -23.04 -44.05 -18.20
C LEU A 67 -22.95 -44.54 -16.75
N PRO A 68 -21.84 -44.26 -16.03
CA PRO A 68 -21.83 -44.57 -14.61
C PRO A 68 -23.13 -43.97 -14.03
N PRO A 69 -23.82 -44.65 -13.09
CA PRO A 69 -24.89 -44.00 -12.37
C PRO A 69 -24.31 -42.67 -11.94
N THR A 70 -24.94 -41.55 -12.33
CA THR A 70 -24.45 -40.21 -11.98
C THR A 70 -24.07 -40.31 -10.52
N GLN A 71 -22.77 -40.25 -10.21
CA GLN A 71 -22.34 -40.37 -8.83
C GLN A 71 -22.96 -39.15 -8.16
N ILE A 72 -24.06 -39.38 -7.47
CA ILE A 72 -24.08 -39.18 -6.03
C ILE A 72 -23.66 -37.74 -5.71
N GLY A 73 -24.11 -36.72 -6.46
CA GLY A 73 -23.78 -35.32 -6.10
C GLY A 73 -24.19 -35.04 -4.65
N ILE A 74 -25.37 -35.54 -4.26
CA ILE A 74 -25.91 -35.48 -2.91
C ILE A 74 -25.26 -36.49 -1.97
N GLN A 75 -25.06 -37.78 -2.32
CA GLN A 75 -24.37 -38.64 -1.33
C GLN A 75 -22.86 -38.42 -1.25
N LYS A 76 -22.21 -37.81 -2.24
CA LYS A 76 -20.79 -37.45 -2.23
C LYS A 76 -20.64 -36.21 -1.37
N THR A 77 -21.54 -35.22 -1.52
CA THR A 77 -21.63 -34.13 -0.54
C THR A 77 -22.05 -34.64 0.84
N LEU A 78 -22.93 -35.64 0.96
CA LEU A 78 -23.28 -36.25 2.24
C LEU A 78 -22.12 -37.05 2.84
N GLU A 79 -21.32 -37.74 2.02
CA GLU A 79 -20.11 -38.47 2.42
C GLU A 79 -19.00 -37.49 2.79
N GLU A 80 -18.84 -36.38 2.06
CA GLU A 80 -17.94 -35.27 2.39
C GLU A 80 -18.39 -34.51 3.65
N MET A 81 -19.70 -34.33 3.87
CA MET A 81 -20.27 -33.77 5.11
C MET A 81 -20.17 -34.75 6.29
N LYS A 82 -20.13 -36.07 6.04
CA LYS A 82 -19.97 -37.12 7.06
C LYS A 82 -18.50 -37.43 7.36
N LEU A 83 -17.59 -37.08 6.46
CA LEU A 83 -16.15 -37.12 6.72
C LEU A 83 -15.85 -36.11 7.82
N GLU A 84 -15.43 -36.59 8.98
CA GLU A 84 -14.93 -35.72 10.05
C GLU A 84 -13.84 -34.82 9.47
N ASN A 85 -14.02 -33.51 9.65
CA ASN A 85 -13.02 -32.53 9.27
C ASN A 85 -11.69 -32.94 9.87
N LYS A 86 -10.67 -33.09 9.02
CA LYS A 86 -9.32 -33.41 9.47
C LYS A 86 -8.96 -32.44 10.59
N PRO A 87 -8.39 -32.91 11.71
CA PRO A 87 -8.03 -32.02 12.80
C PRO A 87 -7.07 -30.96 12.26
N ILE A 88 -7.53 -29.72 12.22
CA ILE A 88 -6.74 -28.58 11.76
C ILE A 88 -5.64 -28.38 12.80
N LYS A 89 -4.41 -28.77 12.44
CA LYS A 89 -3.24 -28.54 13.29
C LYS A 89 -2.76 -27.11 13.10
N ILE A 90 -3.09 -26.28 14.07
CA ILE A 90 -2.72 -24.87 14.11
C ILE A 90 -1.37 -24.75 14.83
N ASP A 91 -0.31 -24.40 14.10
CA ASP A 91 0.97 -24.03 14.73
C ASP A 91 0.81 -22.66 15.40
N ARG A 92 1.28 -22.56 16.64
CA ARG A 92 1.25 -21.28 17.38
C ARG A 92 2.38 -20.35 16.93
N ARG A 93 3.44 -20.89 16.33
CA ARG A 93 4.59 -20.14 15.85
C ARG A 93 4.25 -19.42 14.55
N LEU A 94 4.45 -18.11 14.52
CA LEU A 94 4.19 -17.27 13.34
C LEU A 94 5.49 -16.71 12.78
N THR A 95 6.26 -16.06 13.64
CA THR A 95 7.50 -15.37 13.28
C THR A 95 8.74 -16.12 13.77
N GLY A 96 8.59 -16.96 14.81
CA GLY A 96 9.68 -17.65 15.50
C GLY A 96 10.17 -16.92 16.76
N SER A 97 9.59 -15.77 17.10
CA SER A 97 9.85 -15.03 18.35
C SER A 97 8.59 -15.04 19.22
N SER A 98 8.68 -15.59 20.43
CA SER A 98 7.52 -15.67 21.35
C SER A 98 6.98 -14.29 21.76
N ILE A 99 7.87 -13.29 21.87
CA ILE A 99 7.53 -11.90 22.23
C ILE A 99 6.59 -11.27 21.20
N ILE A 100 6.70 -11.68 19.93
CA ILE A 100 5.88 -11.17 18.83
C ILE A 100 4.68 -12.09 18.58
N ASP A 101 4.92 -13.41 18.63
CA ASP A 101 3.90 -14.42 18.33
C ASP A 101 2.75 -14.38 19.34
N GLU A 102 3.01 -14.12 20.63
CA GLU A 102 1.96 -14.02 21.65
C GLU A 102 0.98 -12.85 21.37
N PRO A 103 1.42 -11.59 21.21
CA PRO A 103 0.54 -10.50 20.80
C PRO A 103 -0.19 -10.76 19.48
N LEU A 104 0.50 -11.30 18.46
CA LEU A 104 -0.15 -11.59 17.18
C LEU A 104 -1.27 -12.63 17.32
N GLN A 105 -1.06 -13.68 18.12
CA GLN A 105 -2.10 -14.67 18.39
C GLN A 105 -3.30 -14.05 19.15
N GLN A 106 -3.06 -13.07 20.03
CA GLN A 106 -4.14 -12.31 20.68
C GLN A 106 -4.90 -11.44 19.68
N VAL A 107 -4.21 -10.75 18.77
CA VAL A 107 -4.84 -9.96 17.70
C VAL A 107 -5.73 -10.84 16.83
N ILE A 108 -5.24 -12.02 16.41
CA ILE A 108 -6.05 -12.98 15.66
C ILE A 108 -7.27 -13.41 16.48
N GLN A 109 -7.09 -13.75 17.76
CA GLN A 109 -8.17 -14.17 18.63
C GLN A 109 -9.25 -13.08 18.78
N PHE A 110 -8.85 -11.83 18.99
CA PHE A 110 -9.77 -10.70 19.12
C PHE A 110 -10.47 -10.39 17.80
N ALA A 111 -9.75 -10.42 16.67
CA ALA A 111 -10.36 -10.22 15.37
C ALA A 111 -11.42 -11.29 15.04
N LEU A 112 -11.12 -12.57 15.30
CA LEU A 112 -12.09 -13.66 15.14
C LEU A 112 -13.30 -13.48 16.06
N ARG A 113 -13.07 -13.14 17.33
CA ARG A 113 -14.14 -12.95 18.33
C ARG A 113 -15.07 -11.80 17.95
N ASP A 114 -14.50 -10.65 17.63
CA ASP A 114 -15.22 -9.39 17.52
C ASP A 114 -15.89 -9.24 16.14
N TYR A 115 -15.24 -9.69 15.06
CA TYR A 115 -15.75 -9.52 13.70
C TYR A 115 -16.43 -10.76 13.10
N ILE A 116 -16.27 -11.95 13.70
CA ILE A 116 -16.73 -13.22 13.08
C ILE A 116 -17.65 -14.00 14.01
N GLN A 117 -17.15 -14.33 15.20
CA GLN A 117 -17.81 -15.24 16.14
C GLN A 117 -19.20 -14.75 16.54
N TYR A 118 -19.36 -13.43 16.74
CA TYR A 118 -20.63 -12.81 17.12
C TYR A 118 -21.79 -13.17 16.19
N TRP A 119 -21.62 -13.01 14.88
CA TRP A 119 -22.68 -13.31 13.92
C TRP A 119 -22.65 -14.79 13.48
N TYR A 120 -21.48 -15.42 13.45
CA TYR A 120 -21.35 -16.80 12.98
C TYR A 120 -22.12 -17.79 13.86
N TYR A 121 -22.03 -17.64 15.19
CA TYR A 121 -22.78 -18.50 16.12
C TYR A 121 -24.30 -18.29 16.12
N THR A 122 -24.80 -17.27 15.41
CA THR A 122 -26.24 -17.19 15.13
C THR A 122 -26.68 -18.08 13.96
N LEU A 123 -25.72 -18.55 13.15
CA LEU A 123 -25.96 -19.33 11.92
C LEU A 123 -25.58 -20.80 12.08
N SER A 124 -24.49 -21.11 12.79
CA SER A 124 -23.92 -22.46 12.91
C SER A 124 -23.12 -22.62 14.21
N GLU A 125 -23.13 -23.81 14.78
CA GLU A 125 -22.30 -24.20 15.94
C GLU A 125 -20.97 -24.87 15.52
N ASP A 126 -20.74 -25.07 14.21
CA ASP A 126 -19.53 -25.73 13.70
C ASP A 126 -18.27 -24.88 13.88
N GLU A 127 -17.30 -25.36 14.66
CA GLU A 127 -16.05 -24.63 14.87
C GLU A 127 -15.10 -24.68 13.66
N SER A 128 -15.34 -25.57 12.70
CA SER A 128 -14.43 -25.82 11.56
C SER A 128 -14.22 -24.57 10.72
N PHE A 129 -15.28 -23.80 10.46
CA PHE A 129 -15.19 -22.53 9.74
C PHE A 129 -14.27 -21.52 10.43
N LEU A 130 -14.39 -21.36 11.76
CA LEU A 130 -13.55 -20.44 12.52
C LEU A 130 -12.08 -20.90 12.54
N LEU A 131 -11.86 -22.21 12.60
CA LEU A 131 -10.53 -22.81 12.54
C LEU A 131 -9.88 -22.63 11.15
N GLU A 132 -10.64 -22.77 10.07
CA GLU A 132 -10.16 -22.53 8.70
C GLU A 132 -9.77 -21.06 8.49
N ILE A 133 -10.58 -20.11 8.94
CA ILE A 133 -10.24 -18.68 8.89
C ILE A 133 -8.98 -18.40 9.70
N ARG A 134 -8.89 -18.97 10.91
CA ARG A 134 -7.69 -18.83 11.75
C ARG A 134 -6.45 -19.35 11.04
N GLN A 135 -6.53 -20.53 10.44
CA GLN A 135 -5.43 -21.13 9.69
C GLN A 135 -5.03 -20.27 8.49
N MET A 136 -6.00 -19.71 7.77
CA MET A 136 -5.76 -18.81 6.64
C MET A 136 -5.02 -17.53 7.07
N LEU A 137 -5.48 -16.89 8.14
CA LEU A 137 -4.83 -15.70 8.71
C LEU A 137 -3.40 -16.00 9.20
N GLN A 138 -3.20 -17.13 9.86
CA GLN A 138 -1.88 -17.54 10.32
C GLN A 138 -0.94 -17.85 9.15
N THR A 139 -1.43 -18.53 8.11
CA THR A 139 -0.65 -18.82 6.91
C THR A 139 -0.23 -17.51 6.23
N ALA A 140 -1.15 -16.55 6.10
CA ALA A 140 -0.83 -15.22 5.59
C ALA A 140 0.24 -14.52 6.44
N LEU A 141 0.14 -14.57 7.77
CA LEU A 141 1.12 -13.98 8.69
C LEU A 141 2.48 -14.67 8.65
N ILE A 142 2.53 -15.99 8.50
CA ILE A 142 3.78 -16.75 8.34
C ILE A 142 4.47 -16.36 7.03
N HIS A 143 3.72 -16.29 5.92
CA HIS A 143 4.26 -15.82 4.65
C HIS A 143 4.71 -14.37 4.72
N PHE A 144 3.95 -13.51 5.40
CA PHE A 144 4.33 -12.11 5.63
C PHE A 144 5.61 -12.01 6.44
N SER A 145 5.74 -12.78 7.53
CA SER A 145 6.93 -12.82 8.35
C SER A 145 8.15 -13.33 7.58
N THR A 146 7.96 -14.37 6.76
CA THR A 146 9.04 -14.93 5.92
C THR A 146 9.54 -13.90 4.92
N ARG A 147 8.64 -13.23 4.20
CA ARG A 147 9.00 -12.14 3.28
C ARG A 147 9.61 -10.93 3.97
N SER A 148 9.12 -10.59 5.16
CA SER A 148 9.68 -9.51 5.97
C SER A 148 11.14 -9.77 6.35
N LYS A 149 11.56 -11.03 6.51
CA LYS A 149 12.96 -11.37 6.77
C LYS A 149 13.89 -11.18 5.56
N GLU A 150 13.32 -11.13 4.35
CA GLU A 150 14.07 -10.89 3.11
C GLU A 150 14.32 -9.39 2.86
N VAL A 151 13.64 -8.51 3.61
CA VAL A 151 13.76 -7.06 3.48
C VAL A 151 14.97 -6.56 4.28
N ASP A 152 15.81 -5.75 3.64
CA ASP A 152 16.87 -5.02 4.34
C ASP A 152 16.27 -3.82 5.09
N TRP A 153 16.03 -4.01 6.38
CA TRP A 153 15.41 -3.01 7.25
C TRP A 153 16.33 -1.84 7.61
N GLN A 154 17.65 -2.01 7.56
CA GLN A 154 18.59 -0.96 7.92
C GLN A 154 18.47 0.29 7.04
N PRO A 155 18.56 0.22 5.69
CA PRO A 155 18.39 1.38 4.83
C PRO A 155 16.95 1.91 4.84
N TYR A 156 15.97 1.03 5.09
CA TYR A 156 14.58 1.45 5.21
C TYR A 156 14.40 2.38 6.42
N PHE A 157 14.82 1.96 7.62
CA PHE A 157 14.64 2.75 8.84
C PHE A 157 15.58 3.93 8.96
N THR A 158 16.82 3.83 8.45
CA THR A 158 17.81 4.91 8.62
C THR A 158 17.77 5.97 7.52
N THR A 159 17.30 5.62 6.33
CA THR A 159 17.31 6.52 5.17
C THR A 159 15.89 6.77 4.68
N ARG A 160 15.22 5.76 4.13
CA ARG A 160 13.93 5.97 3.44
C ARG A 160 12.84 6.56 4.33
N LEU A 161 12.62 5.96 5.51
CA LEU A 161 11.61 6.44 6.45
C LEU A 161 11.93 7.84 6.96
N VAL A 162 13.21 8.12 7.21
CA VAL A 162 13.67 9.44 7.68
C VAL A 162 13.50 10.49 6.58
N ASP A 163 13.80 10.14 5.34
CA ASP A 163 13.62 11.01 4.17
C ASP A 163 12.13 11.30 3.93
N ASP A 164 11.26 10.29 4.04
CA ASP A 164 9.80 10.45 3.92
C ASP A 164 9.27 11.39 5.02
N PHE A 165 9.70 11.21 6.27
CA PHE A 165 9.33 12.09 7.37
C PHE A 165 9.88 13.52 7.20
N ALA A 166 11.14 13.65 6.78
CA ALA A 166 11.76 14.94 6.51
C ALA A 166 11.05 15.68 5.37
N THR A 167 10.63 14.93 4.34
CA THR A 167 9.84 15.45 3.22
C THR A 167 8.49 15.95 3.69
N HIS A 168 7.74 15.14 4.46
CA HIS A 168 6.47 15.54 5.07
C HIS A 168 6.63 16.82 5.91
N LEU A 169 7.68 16.92 6.73
CA LEU A 169 7.97 18.14 7.50
C LEU A 169 8.28 19.36 6.63
N ARG A 170 8.98 19.19 5.50
CA ARG A 170 9.25 20.30 4.57
C ARG A 170 7.97 20.78 3.88
N VAL A 171 7.12 19.85 3.44
CA VAL A 171 5.80 20.15 2.87
C VAL A 171 4.94 20.90 3.90
N PHE A 172 4.88 20.40 5.14
CA PHE A 172 4.15 21.05 6.23
C PHE A 172 4.62 22.48 6.51
N ARG A 173 5.94 22.71 6.59
CA ARG A 173 6.49 24.06 6.82
C ARG A 173 6.14 25.01 5.67
N LYS A 174 6.25 24.52 4.44
CA LYS A 174 5.89 25.31 3.26
C LYS A 174 4.40 25.68 3.26
N ALA A 175 3.54 24.72 3.59
CA ALA A 175 2.12 24.96 3.75
C ALA A 175 1.83 25.99 4.84
N GLN A 176 2.52 25.90 5.98
CA GLN A 176 2.39 26.87 7.07
C GLN A 176 2.81 28.30 6.68
N ASP A 177 3.82 28.44 5.81
CA ASP A 177 4.23 29.76 5.28
C ASP A 177 3.21 30.33 4.27
N GLN A 178 2.42 29.46 3.63
CA GLN A 178 1.40 29.81 2.63
C GLN A 178 -0.02 29.92 3.20
N ASP A 179 -0.25 29.45 4.43
CA ASP A 179 -1.56 29.41 5.09
C ASP A 179 -2.05 30.82 5.47
N ILE A 180 -2.59 31.52 4.49
CA ILE A 180 -3.18 32.86 4.62
C ILE A 180 -4.69 32.76 4.90
N THR A 181 -5.31 31.59 4.66
CA THR A 181 -6.77 31.39 4.61
C THR A 181 -7.34 30.44 5.67
N GLU A 182 -6.55 29.97 6.64
CA GLU A 182 -6.96 28.99 7.68
C GLU A 182 -7.37 27.60 7.11
N GLU A 183 -6.98 27.29 5.87
CA GLU A 183 -7.22 26.02 5.19
C GLU A 183 -5.90 25.24 5.05
N MET A 184 -5.33 24.88 6.20
CA MET A 184 -4.02 24.20 6.30
C MET A 184 -3.96 22.89 5.52
N VAL A 185 -5.06 22.13 5.46
CA VAL A 185 -5.09 20.82 4.76
C VAL A 185 -4.95 21.00 3.25
N ASP A 186 -5.67 21.96 2.67
CA ASP A 186 -5.60 22.24 1.23
C ASP A 186 -4.24 22.84 0.86
N SER A 187 -3.74 23.77 1.68
CA SER A 187 -2.40 24.34 1.54
C SER A 187 -1.31 23.26 1.62
N PHE A 188 -1.50 22.24 2.48
CA PHE A 188 -0.58 21.11 2.59
C PHE A 188 -0.51 20.28 1.31
N PHE A 189 -1.66 19.89 0.76
CA PHE A 189 -1.67 19.08 -0.47
C PHE A 189 -1.24 19.88 -1.71
N GLU A 190 -1.50 21.17 -1.78
CA GLU A 190 -0.94 22.04 -2.83
C GLU A 190 0.59 22.10 -2.75
N ALA A 191 1.14 22.29 -1.54
CA ALA A 191 2.57 22.25 -1.30
C ALA A 191 3.18 20.88 -1.63
N GLU A 192 2.48 19.77 -1.33
CA GLU A 192 2.89 18.41 -1.67
C GLU A 192 3.03 18.24 -3.19
N VAL A 193 2.01 18.66 -3.96
CA VAL A 193 2.03 18.59 -5.43
C VAL A 193 3.18 19.39 -6.00
N GLU A 194 3.45 20.59 -5.49
CA GLU A 194 4.53 21.43 -6.01
C GLU A 194 5.91 20.82 -5.75
N MET A 195 6.09 20.18 -4.58
CA MET A 195 7.36 19.59 -4.15
C MET A 195 7.62 18.22 -4.77
N GLU A 196 6.65 17.31 -4.70
CA GLU A 196 6.79 15.91 -5.12
C GLU A 196 6.45 15.69 -6.61
N ARG A 197 5.63 16.57 -7.21
CA ARG A 197 5.16 16.61 -8.60
C ARG A 197 4.36 15.39 -9.10
N LYS A 198 4.72 14.18 -8.68
CA LYS A 198 4.18 12.91 -9.18
C LYS A 198 3.23 12.25 -8.20
N ILE A 199 3.21 12.69 -6.95
CA ILE A 199 2.44 12.08 -5.88
C ILE A 199 1.59 13.18 -5.25
N CYS A 200 0.29 12.90 -5.12
CA CYS A 200 -0.66 13.68 -4.36
C CYS A 200 -1.55 12.71 -3.60
N ARG A 201 -1.64 12.89 -2.27
CA ARG A 201 -2.36 11.98 -1.38
C ARG A 201 -3.74 12.51 -0.99
N ASP A 202 -4.12 13.69 -1.48
CA ASP A 202 -5.40 14.36 -1.24
C ASP A 202 -6.61 13.47 -1.48
N VAL A 203 -6.64 12.72 -2.59
CA VAL A 203 -7.76 11.86 -2.97
C VAL A 203 -8.06 10.81 -1.89
N VAL A 204 -7.02 10.28 -1.24
CA VAL A 204 -7.16 9.25 -0.21
C VAL A 204 -7.40 9.89 1.16
N CYS A 205 -6.66 10.96 1.48
CA CYS A 205 -6.62 11.51 2.84
C CYS A 205 -7.72 12.54 3.16
N THR A 206 -8.44 13.06 2.17
CA THR A 206 -9.50 14.08 2.38
C THR A 206 -10.91 13.49 2.52
N SER A 207 -11.10 12.23 2.13
CA SER A 207 -12.41 11.58 2.06
C SER A 207 -12.36 10.20 2.70
N HIS A 208 -13.16 10.02 3.75
CA HIS A 208 -13.26 8.75 4.47
C HIS A 208 -13.64 7.57 3.55
N LYS A 209 -14.44 7.82 2.50
CA LYS A 209 -14.83 6.77 1.55
C LYS A 209 -13.67 6.33 0.66
N ASP A 210 -12.81 7.26 0.28
CA ASP A 210 -11.67 6.99 -0.58
C ASP A 210 -10.53 6.35 0.21
N GLU A 211 -10.33 6.74 1.48
CA GLU A 211 -9.47 6.04 2.43
C GLU A 211 -9.90 4.58 2.61
N GLU A 212 -11.17 4.34 2.90
CA GLU A 212 -11.73 2.99 3.00
C GLU A 212 -11.52 2.16 1.72
N GLY A 213 -11.74 2.78 0.56
CA GLY A 213 -11.53 2.15 -0.75
C GLY A 213 -10.06 1.76 -0.95
N PHE A 214 -9.14 2.67 -0.64
CA PHE A 214 -7.71 2.43 -0.70
C PHE A 214 -7.27 1.28 0.22
N LEU A 215 -7.80 1.22 1.45
CA LEU A 215 -7.49 0.14 2.39
C LEU A 215 -8.05 -1.22 1.94
N ARG A 216 -9.23 -1.25 1.31
CA ARG A 216 -9.75 -2.47 0.67
C ARG A 216 -8.83 -2.96 -0.44
N ASP A 217 -8.38 -2.06 -1.32
CA ASP A 217 -7.49 -2.40 -2.43
C ASP A 217 -6.12 -2.87 -1.94
N LEU A 218 -5.58 -2.22 -0.90
CA LEU A 218 -4.36 -2.65 -0.21
C LEU A 218 -4.53 -4.05 0.39
N CYS A 219 -5.65 -4.32 1.08
CA CYS A 219 -5.94 -5.66 1.61
C CYS A 219 -6.07 -6.71 0.51
N GLU A 220 -6.72 -6.41 -0.62
CA GLU A 220 -6.81 -7.34 -1.76
C GLU A 220 -5.41 -7.69 -2.30
N LEU A 221 -4.54 -6.69 -2.43
CA LEU A 221 -3.16 -6.90 -2.86
C LEU A 221 -2.36 -7.73 -1.84
N LEU A 222 -2.49 -7.43 -0.55
CA LEU A 222 -1.84 -8.19 0.52
C LEU A 222 -2.32 -9.65 0.52
N LEU A 223 -3.63 -9.88 0.43
CA LEU A 223 -4.18 -11.23 0.35
C LEU A 223 -3.69 -11.99 -0.89
N TYR A 224 -3.57 -11.32 -2.04
CA TYR A 224 -3.00 -11.91 -3.25
C TYR A 224 -1.53 -12.34 -3.06
N LEU A 225 -0.75 -11.53 -2.35
CA LEU A 225 0.66 -11.79 -2.11
C LEU A 225 0.91 -12.84 -1.03
N LEU A 226 0.00 -12.97 -0.06
CA LEU A 226 0.20 -13.74 1.16
C LEU A 226 -0.56 -15.07 1.19
N LEU A 227 -1.71 -15.18 0.51
CA LEU A 227 -2.49 -16.42 0.51
C LEU A 227 -2.01 -17.43 -0.54
N PRO A 228 -2.07 -18.73 -0.25
CA PRO A 228 -1.92 -19.76 -1.27
C PRO A 228 -2.95 -19.59 -2.40
N PRO A 229 -2.62 -19.96 -3.66
CA PRO A 229 -3.56 -19.83 -4.77
C PRO A 229 -4.91 -20.49 -4.49
N GLY A 230 -4.94 -21.70 -3.93
CA GLY A 230 -6.20 -22.41 -3.64
C GLY A 230 -7.15 -21.62 -2.75
N GLU A 231 -6.62 -20.96 -1.72
CA GLU A 231 -7.39 -20.14 -0.77
C GLU A 231 -7.81 -18.80 -1.38
N PHE A 232 -6.91 -18.16 -2.13
CA PHE A 232 -7.21 -16.88 -2.78
C PHE A 232 -8.31 -16.99 -3.85
N HIS A 233 -8.44 -18.15 -4.52
CA HIS A 233 -9.49 -18.38 -5.51
C HIS A 233 -10.89 -18.52 -4.87
N ASN A 234 -10.97 -18.75 -3.55
CA ASN A 234 -12.24 -18.71 -2.83
C ASN A 234 -12.69 -17.25 -2.64
N LYS A 235 -13.46 -16.74 -3.62
CA LYS A 235 -13.91 -15.34 -3.65
C LYS A 235 -14.67 -14.92 -2.40
N SER A 236 -15.55 -15.77 -1.87
CA SER A 236 -16.37 -15.46 -0.71
C SER A 236 -15.50 -15.25 0.53
N MET A 237 -14.57 -16.19 0.78
CA MET A 237 -13.66 -16.10 1.92
C MET A 237 -12.70 -14.92 1.77
N ARG A 238 -12.15 -14.72 0.58
CA ARG A 238 -11.24 -13.61 0.28
C ARG A 238 -11.90 -12.25 0.50
N TYR A 239 -13.10 -12.03 -0.04
CA TYR A 239 -13.79 -10.74 0.13
C TYR A 239 -14.17 -10.50 1.58
N PHE A 240 -14.65 -11.54 2.27
CA PHE A 240 -14.93 -11.46 3.69
C PHE A 240 -13.68 -11.06 4.50
N LEU A 241 -12.55 -11.76 4.30
CA LEU A 241 -11.30 -11.45 4.98
C LEU A 241 -10.77 -10.06 4.64
N ARG A 242 -10.91 -9.62 3.39
CA ARG A 242 -10.53 -8.28 2.96
C ARG A 242 -11.27 -7.22 3.78
N GLU A 243 -12.58 -7.38 3.99
CA GLU A 243 -13.36 -6.43 4.80
C GLU A 243 -12.93 -6.47 6.27
N VAL A 244 -12.73 -7.65 6.85
CA VAL A 244 -12.26 -7.80 8.24
C VAL A 244 -10.88 -7.15 8.44
N LEU A 245 -9.95 -7.34 7.50
CA LEU A 245 -8.63 -6.74 7.58
C LEU A 245 -8.68 -5.22 7.36
N ALA A 246 -9.41 -4.74 6.35
CA ALA A 246 -9.48 -3.32 6.03
C ALA A 246 -10.16 -2.52 7.14
N TYR A 247 -11.37 -2.92 7.54
CA TYR A 247 -12.19 -2.16 8.51
C TYR A 247 -11.96 -2.58 9.95
N GLY A 248 -11.63 -3.85 10.18
CA GLY A 248 -11.48 -4.37 11.53
C GLY A 248 -10.07 -4.23 12.09
N VAL A 249 -9.06 -4.09 11.24
CA VAL A 249 -7.66 -4.05 11.67
C VAL A 249 -6.93 -2.81 11.18
N LEU A 250 -6.84 -2.60 9.86
CA LEU A 250 -6.01 -1.53 9.29
C LEU A 250 -6.57 -0.14 9.54
N LEU A 251 -7.87 0.09 9.31
CA LEU A 251 -8.48 1.40 9.52
C LEU A 251 -8.39 1.85 10.99
N PRO A 252 -8.76 1.02 12.01
CA PRO A 252 -8.56 1.40 13.41
C PRO A 252 -7.09 1.65 13.76
N LEU A 253 -6.16 0.85 13.21
CA LEU A 253 -4.73 1.03 13.43
C LEU A 253 -4.24 2.36 12.85
N ILE A 254 -4.62 2.71 11.62
CA ILE A 254 -4.24 3.96 10.98
C ILE A 254 -4.80 5.14 11.76
N ASN A 255 -6.08 5.10 12.15
CA ASN A 255 -6.72 6.13 12.97
C ASN A 255 -6.02 6.32 14.31
N GLN A 256 -5.57 5.24 14.95
CA GLN A 256 -4.81 5.33 16.19
C GLN A 256 -3.41 5.91 15.97
N LEU A 257 -2.71 5.49 14.92
CA LEU A 257 -1.37 5.96 14.61
C LEU A 257 -1.34 7.41 14.11
N SER A 258 -2.44 7.91 13.54
CA SER A 258 -2.61 9.29 13.10
C SER A 258 -3.20 10.21 14.16
N ASP A 259 -3.69 9.66 15.28
CA ASP A 259 -4.25 10.44 16.38
C ASP A 259 -3.16 11.31 17.05
N PRO A 260 -3.34 12.64 17.12
CA PRO A 260 -2.34 13.54 17.67
C PRO A 260 -2.01 13.26 19.14
N ASP A 261 -2.99 12.87 19.95
CA ASP A 261 -2.76 12.54 21.36
C ASP A 261 -1.96 11.24 21.50
N TYR A 262 -2.29 10.22 20.71
CA TYR A 262 -1.50 8.98 20.66
C TYR A 262 -0.04 9.23 20.25
N ILE A 263 0.19 10.03 19.20
CA ILE A 263 1.55 10.41 18.76
C ILE A 263 2.28 11.15 19.89
N ASN A 264 1.64 12.14 20.50
CA ASN A 264 2.23 12.92 21.58
C ASN A 264 2.58 12.05 22.80
N GLN A 265 1.67 11.18 23.22
CA GLN A 265 1.91 10.24 24.31
C GLN A 265 3.02 9.24 23.97
N PHE A 266 3.10 8.78 22.72
CA PHE A 266 4.16 7.91 22.25
C PHE A 266 5.52 8.60 22.32
N VAL A 267 5.62 9.86 21.88
CA VAL A 267 6.83 10.67 22.01
C VAL A 267 7.21 10.85 23.48
N ILE A 268 6.25 11.21 24.34
CA ILE A 268 6.47 11.34 25.79
C ILE A 268 6.99 10.04 26.39
N TRP A 269 6.39 8.91 26.01
CA TRP A 269 6.82 7.59 26.46
C TRP A 269 8.24 7.27 26.03
N MET A 270 8.61 7.54 24.77
CA MET A 270 9.97 7.31 24.26
C MET A 270 11.03 8.15 25.01
N ILE A 271 10.70 9.37 25.42
CA ILE A 271 11.63 10.25 26.11
C ILE A 271 11.52 10.18 27.64
N ARG A 272 10.64 9.35 28.19
CA ARG A 272 10.35 9.30 29.64
C ARG A 272 11.59 9.05 30.49
N ASP A 273 12.45 8.14 30.05
CA ASP A 273 13.68 7.78 30.75
C ASP A 273 14.89 8.64 30.31
N SER A 274 14.67 9.55 29.35
CA SER A 274 15.67 10.56 28.98
C SER A 274 15.65 11.66 30.03
N SER A 275 16.73 11.82 30.80
CA SER A 275 16.86 12.97 31.68
C SER A 275 16.97 14.24 30.82
N CYS A 276 15.87 14.95 30.62
CA CYS A 276 15.90 16.29 30.03
C CYS A 276 16.81 17.16 30.89
N ASN A 277 18.05 17.39 30.44
CA ASN A 277 19.02 18.22 31.16
C ASN A 277 18.42 19.63 31.31
N TYR A 278 18.45 20.18 32.53
CA TYR A 278 18.07 21.56 32.80
C TYR A 278 18.70 22.54 31.81
N GLU A 279 19.98 22.34 31.47
CA GLU A 279 20.68 23.19 30.51
C GLU A 279 20.05 23.13 29.11
N ALA A 280 19.67 21.92 28.65
CA ALA A 280 19.01 21.73 27.36
C ALA A 280 17.63 22.41 27.35
N PHE A 281 16.84 22.22 28.40
CA PHE A 281 15.54 22.88 28.56
C PHE A 281 15.67 24.41 28.54
N MET A 282 16.62 24.95 29.31
CA MET A 282 16.87 26.39 29.34
C MET A 282 17.36 26.94 28.00
N ASN A 283 18.15 26.17 27.25
CA ASN A 283 18.61 26.57 25.92
C ASN A 283 17.44 26.61 24.93
N ILE A 284 16.53 25.63 24.96
CA ILE A 284 15.33 25.63 24.12
C ILE A 284 14.49 26.89 24.38
N LEU A 285 14.21 27.23 25.64
CA LEU A 285 13.43 28.43 25.99
C LEU A 285 14.09 29.73 25.54
N LYS A 286 15.42 29.80 25.55
CA LYS A 286 16.15 31.00 25.09
C LYS A 286 16.17 31.13 23.57
N LEU A 287 16.17 30.01 22.86
CA LEU A 287 16.34 29.97 21.41
C LEU A 287 15.02 29.94 20.64
N THR A 288 13.94 29.41 21.23
CA THR A 288 12.65 29.33 20.52
C THR A 288 12.22 30.71 20.02
N ASP A 289 11.71 30.73 18.81
CA ASP A 289 11.19 31.87 18.06
C ASP A 289 9.66 31.90 18.08
N LYS A 290 9.01 30.84 18.58
CA LYS A 290 7.56 30.73 18.69
C LYS A 290 7.07 31.26 20.04
N PRO A 291 6.34 32.39 20.08
CA PRO A 291 5.84 32.95 21.32
C PRO A 291 4.82 32.02 22.00
N ALA A 292 4.01 31.28 21.23
CA ALA A 292 3.02 30.35 21.75
C ALA A 292 3.63 29.23 22.63
N GLU A 293 4.79 28.68 22.25
CA GLU A 293 5.49 27.67 23.04
C GLU A 293 5.97 28.23 24.39
N LEU A 294 6.49 29.46 24.39
CA LEU A 294 6.94 30.14 25.60
C LEU A 294 5.79 30.48 26.53
N GLU A 295 4.64 30.87 25.98
CA GLU A 295 3.42 31.14 26.73
C GLU A 295 2.89 29.86 27.38
N ALA A 296 2.84 28.75 26.65
CA ALA A 296 2.42 27.46 27.20
C ALA A 296 3.32 27.01 28.38
N VAL A 297 4.66 27.15 28.24
CA VAL A 297 5.60 26.83 29.32
C VAL A 297 5.40 27.78 30.50
N ARG A 298 5.23 29.09 30.26
CA ARG A 298 4.97 30.08 31.31
C ARG A 298 3.70 29.72 32.08
N ASP A 299 2.64 29.33 31.39
CA ASP A 299 1.35 29.03 32.01
C ASP A 299 1.42 27.76 32.85
N LYS A 300 2.13 26.72 32.37
CA LYS A 300 2.42 25.53 33.19
C LYS A 300 3.29 25.83 34.41
N VAL A 301 4.29 26.70 34.27
CA VAL A 301 5.10 27.16 35.40
C VAL A 301 4.25 27.94 36.42
N LEU A 302 3.28 28.73 35.96
CA LEU A 302 2.35 29.46 36.84
C LEU A 302 1.41 28.51 37.60
N GLU A 303 0.88 27.49 36.93
CA GLU A 303 0.08 26.42 37.55
C GLU A 303 0.86 25.71 38.66
N GLU A 304 2.11 25.30 38.36
CA GLU A 304 2.96 24.62 39.34
C GLU A 304 3.39 25.55 40.50
N LEU A 305 3.66 26.82 40.22
CA LEU A 305 3.93 27.82 41.26
C LEU A 305 2.73 28.02 42.20
N GLN A 306 1.52 27.99 41.66
CA GLN A 306 0.30 28.08 42.46
C GLN A 306 0.11 26.83 43.31
N TYR A 307 0.35 25.65 42.75
CA TYR A 307 0.33 24.38 43.47
C TYR A 307 1.33 24.39 44.64
N LEU A 308 2.60 24.68 44.38
CA LEU A 308 3.64 24.70 45.42
C LEU A 308 3.37 25.73 46.53
N ARG A 309 2.75 26.86 46.21
CA ARG A 309 2.35 27.89 47.20
C ARG A 309 1.15 27.47 48.04
N SER A 310 0.33 26.53 47.57
CA SER A 310 -0.83 26.00 48.30
C SER A 310 -0.47 24.90 49.30
N LEU A 311 0.76 24.38 49.25
CA LEU A 311 1.24 23.34 50.16
C LEU A 311 1.54 23.94 51.54
N ASP A 312 0.68 23.67 52.52
CA ASP A 312 0.97 23.92 53.94
C ASP A 312 2.09 22.96 54.39
N THR A 313 3.32 23.46 54.53
CA THR A 313 4.49 22.67 54.92
C THR A 313 5.20 23.21 56.15
N ALA A 314 5.75 22.31 56.97
CA ALA A 314 6.49 22.60 58.19
C ALA A 314 7.89 21.97 58.14
N GLY A 315 8.92 22.71 58.58
CA GLY A 315 10.29 22.18 58.68
C GLY A 315 11.09 22.24 57.37
N ASP A 316 11.91 21.21 57.10
CA ASP A 316 12.88 21.16 55.99
C ASP A 316 12.22 21.21 54.59
N ASP A 317 10.98 20.75 54.47
CA ASP A 317 10.19 20.82 53.23
C ASP A 317 9.99 22.28 52.75
N ILE A 318 9.96 23.25 53.68
CA ILE A 318 9.81 24.67 53.35
C ILE A 318 11.01 25.16 52.52
N ASN A 319 12.23 24.73 52.85
CA ASN A 319 13.42 25.18 52.15
C ASN A 319 13.52 24.57 50.75
N VAL A 320 13.12 23.31 50.60
CA VAL A 320 13.04 22.62 49.31
C VAL A 320 12.01 23.30 48.41
N ILE A 321 10.80 23.55 48.93
CA ILE A 321 9.73 24.23 48.19
C ILE A 321 10.15 25.64 47.80
N LYS A 322 10.79 26.40 48.69
CA LYS A 322 11.33 27.74 48.35
C LYS A 322 12.35 27.68 47.21
N ASN A 323 13.24 26.70 47.21
CA ASN A 323 14.21 26.53 46.13
C ASN A 323 13.55 26.16 44.79
N GLN A 324 12.52 25.31 44.82
CA GLN A 324 11.72 24.98 43.63
C GLN A 324 10.97 26.21 43.10
N ILE A 325 10.32 26.98 43.98
CA ILE A 325 9.64 28.23 43.62
C ILE A 325 10.63 29.21 42.98
N ASN A 326 11.83 29.39 43.54
CA ASN A 326 12.84 30.28 42.97
C ASN A 326 13.30 29.82 41.58
N SER A 327 13.46 28.50 41.39
CA SER A 327 13.83 27.91 40.10
C SER A 327 12.74 28.12 39.05
N LEU A 328 11.47 27.92 39.41
CA LEU A 328 10.32 28.15 38.54
C LEU A 328 10.14 29.65 38.21
N LEU A 329 10.34 30.54 39.17
CA LEU A 329 10.33 31.99 38.94
C LEU A 329 11.41 32.41 37.94
N PHE A 330 12.58 31.77 37.98
CA PHE A 330 13.63 31.99 37.00
C PHE A 330 13.19 31.57 35.59
N VAL A 331 12.60 30.37 35.45
CA VAL A 331 12.05 29.90 34.17
C VAL A 331 10.99 30.85 33.63
N LYS A 332 10.01 31.25 34.46
CA LYS A 332 8.99 32.25 34.14
C LYS A 332 9.60 33.53 33.57
N LYS A 333 10.61 34.07 34.27
CA LYS A 333 11.30 35.31 33.86
C LYS A 333 11.98 35.15 32.50
N VAL A 334 12.58 33.99 32.22
CA VAL A 334 13.21 33.70 30.93
C VAL A 334 12.16 33.69 29.80
N CYS A 335 11.03 33.01 29.99
CA CYS A 335 9.93 33.00 29.01
C CYS A 335 9.41 34.41 28.75
N GLU A 336 9.07 35.17 29.79
CA GLU A 336 8.55 36.55 29.67
C GLU A 336 9.54 37.48 28.95
N THR A 337 10.82 37.39 29.28
CA THR A 337 11.87 38.20 28.64
C THR A 337 11.99 37.85 27.15
N ARG A 338 11.91 36.56 26.78
CA ARG A 338 11.99 36.13 25.39
C ARG A 338 10.75 36.53 24.59
N ILE A 339 9.55 36.37 25.15
CA ILE A 339 8.28 36.81 24.53
C ILE A 339 8.33 38.31 24.24
N GLN A 340 8.71 39.14 25.22
CA GLN A 340 8.84 40.59 25.04
C GLN A 340 9.87 40.95 23.96
N ARG A 341 10.95 40.18 23.83
CA ARG A 341 11.96 40.38 22.78
C ARG A 341 11.40 40.05 21.39
N LEU A 342 10.69 38.93 21.25
CA LEU A 342 10.06 38.53 19.99
C LEU A 342 9.00 39.55 19.55
N GLN A 343 8.18 40.04 20.49
CA GLN A 343 7.15 41.04 20.22
C GLN A 343 7.70 42.44 19.90
N SER A 344 8.88 42.79 20.43
CA SER A 344 9.49 44.12 20.20
C SER A 344 10.33 44.23 18.93
N GLY A 345 10.49 43.14 18.16
CA GLY A 345 11.21 43.13 16.88
C GLY A 345 12.70 43.50 16.98
N LYS A 346 13.28 43.52 18.19
CA LYS A 346 14.73 43.73 18.34
C LYS A 346 15.45 42.46 17.91
N GLU A 347 15.96 42.48 16.68
CA GLU A 347 16.81 41.44 16.13
C GLU A 347 17.91 41.04 17.12
N VAL A 348 18.21 39.74 17.12
CA VAL A 348 19.32 39.17 17.86
C VAL A 348 20.59 39.88 17.37
N ASP A 349 21.22 40.64 18.25
CA ASP A 349 22.58 41.13 18.09
C ASP A 349 23.47 39.86 18.05
N THR A 350 23.64 39.28 16.86
CA THR A 350 24.30 37.97 16.61
C THR A 350 25.69 37.91 17.23
N LEU A 351 26.34 39.08 17.33
CA LEU A 351 27.61 39.31 18.02
C LEU A 351 27.55 39.05 19.54
N LYS A 352 26.44 39.35 20.21
CA LYS A 352 26.26 39.08 21.66
C LYS A 352 25.85 37.64 21.93
N LEU A 353 25.21 36.96 20.98
CA LEU A 353 24.94 35.53 21.08
C LEU A 353 26.26 34.75 20.98
N ALA A 354 27.11 35.08 19.99
CA ALA A 354 28.44 34.52 19.82
C ALA A 354 29.35 34.72 21.05
N ALA A 355 29.29 35.88 21.70
CA ALA A 355 30.04 36.17 22.92
C ALA A 355 29.60 35.34 24.14
N ASN A 356 28.35 34.85 24.16
CA ASN A 356 27.83 34.00 25.23
C ASN A 356 28.06 32.49 24.99
N PHE A 357 28.46 32.10 23.78
CA PHE A 357 28.72 30.70 23.39
C PHE A 357 30.20 30.30 23.55
N GLY A 358 30.86 30.64 24.66
CA GLY A 358 32.20 30.12 24.99
C GLY A 358 33.17 30.04 23.78
N LYS A 359 33.86 28.91 23.62
CA LYS A 359 34.55 28.59 22.34
C LYS A 359 33.48 28.34 21.28
N LEU A 360 33.36 29.26 20.31
CA LEU A 360 32.56 29.07 19.10
C LEU A 360 32.82 27.67 18.52
N CYS A 361 31.75 26.99 18.11
CA CYS A 361 31.86 25.69 17.46
C CYS A 361 32.70 25.86 16.19
N VAL A 362 33.87 25.21 16.16
CA VAL A 362 34.69 25.15 14.96
C VAL A 362 34.06 24.10 14.06
N ILE A 363 33.25 24.56 13.10
CA ILE A 363 32.66 23.68 12.11
C ILE A 363 33.76 23.34 11.08
N PRO A 364 34.06 22.04 10.87
CA PRO A 364 34.99 21.62 9.84
C PRO A 364 34.55 22.10 8.45
N LEU A 365 35.51 22.50 7.62
CA LEU A 365 35.24 23.08 6.30
C LEU A 365 34.48 22.09 5.39
N ASP A 366 34.79 20.81 5.47
CA ASP A 366 34.09 19.73 4.76
C ASP A 366 32.59 19.69 5.09
N HIS A 367 32.20 19.90 6.34
CA HIS A 367 30.79 19.97 6.72
C HIS A 367 30.09 21.22 6.16
N ILE A 368 30.79 22.35 6.10
CA ILE A 368 30.26 23.59 5.51
C ILE A 368 30.01 23.42 4.01
N LEU A 369 30.93 22.77 3.31
CA LEU A 369 30.89 22.59 1.86
C LEU A 369 29.79 21.61 1.40
N VAL A 370 29.37 20.67 2.25
CA VAL A 370 28.29 19.71 1.95
C VAL A 370 26.90 20.29 2.22
N HIS A 371 26.76 21.19 3.20
CA HIS A 371 25.46 21.68 3.63
C HIS A 371 25.10 23.00 2.92
N ASN A 372 24.11 22.97 2.01
CA ASN A 372 23.73 24.10 1.15
C ASN A 372 23.54 25.44 1.90
N ILE A 373 22.93 25.41 3.09
CA ILE A 373 22.71 26.62 3.89
C ILE A 373 24.03 27.16 4.45
N ALA A 374 24.90 26.29 4.96
CA ALA A 374 26.18 26.71 5.54
C ALA A 374 27.13 27.22 4.45
N LEU A 375 27.11 26.58 3.27
CA LEU A 375 27.85 27.02 2.10
C LEU A 375 27.42 28.42 1.65
N GLN A 376 26.12 28.73 1.66
CA GLN A 376 25.63 30.06 1.29
C GLN A 376 26.19 31.15 2.21
N PHE A 377 26.10 30.98 3.52
CA PHE A 377 26.68 31.92 4.48
C PHE A 377 28.21 32.03 4.34
N PHE A 378 28.88 30.92 4.04
CA PHE A 378 30.33 30.92 3.82
C PHE A 378 30.73 31.63 2.51
N MET A 379 29.93 31.51 1.45
CA MET A 379 30.13 32.27 0.21
C MET A 379 30.01 33.77 0.43
N ASP A 380 28.99 34.21 1.18
CA ASP A 380 28.80 35.63 1.51
C ASP A 380 29.98 36.18 2.35
N PHE A 381 30.48 35.38 3.30
CA PHE A 381 31.69 35.70 4.07
C PHE A 381 32.94 35.80 3.17
N MET A 382 33.17 34.83 2.30
CA MET A 382 34.33 34.82 1.39
C MET A 382 34.26 35.96 0.37
N GLN A 383 33.06 36.38 -0.04
CA GLN A 383 32.85 37.57 -0.86
C GLN A 383 33.26 38.84 -0.10
N ALA A 384 32.81 39.00 1.14
CA ALA A 384 33.19 40.13 1.98
C ALA A 384 34.70 40.18 2.26
N ALA A 385 35.35 39.01 2.36
CA ALA A 385 36.80 38.89 2.56
C ALA A 385 37.62 38.99 1.25
N GLY A 386 36.98 39.10 0.08
CA GLY A 386 37.66 39.15 -1.21
C GLY A 386 38.29 37.83 -1.68
N ALA A 387 38.00 36.72 -1.01
CA ALA A 387 38.58 35.40 -1.28
C ALA A 387 37.61 34.44 -2.01
N GLN A 388 36.48 34.95 -2.51
CA GLN A 388 35.43 34.16 -3.17
C GLN A 388 35.95 33.30 -4.34
N ALA A 389 36.95 33.78 -5.07
CA ALA A 389 37.55 33.05 -6.19
C ALA A 389 38.20 31.72 -5.75
N GLU A 390 38.80 31.68 -4.56
CA GLU A 390 39.45 30.47 -4.02
C GLU A 390 38.41 29.38 -3.68
N LEU A 391 37.27 29.80 -3.10
CA LEU A 391 36.16 28.89 -2.79
C LEU A 391 35.55 28.31 -4.07
N PHE A 392 35.29 29.16 -5.07
CA PHE A 392 34.76 28.68 -6.35
C PHE A 392 35.74 27.79 -7.11
N PHE A 393 37.04 28.07 -7.03
CA PHE A 393 38.06 27.18 -7.58
C PHE A 393 37.97 25.80 -6.93
N TRP A 394 37.92 25.73 -5.60
CA TRP A 394 37.79 24.45 -4.88
C TRP A 394 36.53 23.68 -5.30
N LEU A 395 35.37 24.33 -5.29
CA LEU A 395 34.09 23.71 -5.66
C LEU A 395 34.10 23.19 -7.11
N THR A 396 34.72 23.94 -8.02
CA THR A 396 34.82 23.55 -9.43
C THR A 396 35.74 22.34 -9.61
N VAL A 397 36.89 22.32 -8.93
CA VAL A 397 37.82 21.18 -8.94
C VAL A 397 37.18 19.94 -8.32
N GLU A 398 36.44 20.11 -7.23
CA GLU A 398 35.74 19.02 -6.55
C GLU A 398 34.62 18.44 -7.42
N GLY A 399 33.83 19.31 -8.05
CA GLY A 399 32.80 18.90 -9.02
C GLY A 399 33.39 18.15 -10.21
N TYR A 400 34.54 18.60 -10.72
CA TYR A 400 35.27 17.87 -11.76
C TYR A 400 35.76 16.51 -11.27
N ARG A 401 36.33 16.42 -10.05
CA ARG A 401 36.85 15.17 -9.48
C ARG A 401 35.74 14.11 -9.36
N VAL A 402 34.58 14.47 -8.82
CA VAL A 402 33.44 13.56 -8.66
C VAL A 402 32.93 13.10 -10.02
N THR A 403 32.76 14.03 -10.96
CA THR A 403 32.32 13.72 -12.33
C THR A 403 33.31 12.79 -13.04
N ALA A 404 34.61 13.07 -12.94
CA ALA A 404 35.66 12.25 -13.51
C ALA A 404 35.70 10.84 -12.90
N GLN A 405 35.56 10.71 -11.58
CA GLN A 405 35.51 9.42 -10.89
C GLN A 405 34.31 8.58 -11.35
N GLN A 406 33.11 9.17 -11.43
CA GLN A 406 31.91 8.48 -11.90
C GLN A 406 32.06 8.01 -13.36
N GLN A 407 32.56 8.87 -14.25
CA GLN A 407 32.76 8.54 -15.65
C GLN A 407 33.84 7.45 -15.84
N LEU A 408 34.92 7.49 -15.05
CA LEU A 408 35.97 6.47 -15.09
C LEU A 408 35.49 5.11 -14.54
N MET A 409 34.70 5.10 -13.46
CA MET A 409 34.09 3.86 -12.93
C MET A 409 33.15 3.21 -13.95
N VAL A 410 32.34 4.00 -14.66
CA VAL A 410 31.49 3.50 -15.76
C VAL A 410 32.34 2.91 -16.88
N MET A 411 33.48 3.53 -17.22
CA MET A 411 34.41 3.01 -18.22
C MET A 411 35.09 1.70 -17.80
N GLU A 412 35.48 1.55 -16.53
CA GLU A 412 36.03 0.28 -16.00
C GLU A 412 34.99 -0.85 -16.00
N GLY A 413 33.71 -0.52 -15.78
CA GLY A 413 32.60 -1.46 -15.94
C GLY A 413 32.41 -1.93 -17.40
N TRP A 414 32.69 -1.06 -18.38
CA TRP A 414 32.51 -1.36 -19.81
C TRP A 414 33.68 -2.12 -20.44
N GLN A 415 34.83 -2.21 -19.78
CA GLN A 415 35.93 -3.08 -20.23
C GLN A 415 35.58 -4.59 -20.19
N LYS A 416 34.41 -4.96 -19.62
CA LYS A 416 33.87 -6.33 -19.64
C LYS A 416 32.91 -6.62 -20.81
N ASP A 417 32.44 -5.61 -21.54
CA ASP A 417 31.57 -5.78 -22.72
C ASP A 417 32.24 -5.13 -23.95
N GLU A 418 32.72 -5.95 -24.89
CA GLU A 418 33.60 -5.58 -26.03
C GLU A 418 33.03 -4.59 -27.08
N ASN A 419 32.02 -3.77 -26.80
CA ASN A 419 31.44 -2.93 -27.85
C ASN A 419 30.85 -1.60 -27.37
N LYS A 420 31.72 -0.62 -27.03
CA LYS A 420 31.45 0.84 -27.12
C LYS A 420 32.73 1.66 -26.96
N GLN A 421 32.87 2.73 -27.76
CA GLN A 421 34.11 3.50 -27.90
C GLN A 421 34.49 4.32 -26.64
N PRO A 422 35.65 4.06 -25.99
CA PRO A 422 36.14 4.80 -24.82
C PRO A 422 36.82 6.15 -25.13
N GLY A 423 36.90 6.55 -26.41
CA GLY A 423 37.63 7.75 -26.85
C GLY A 423 36.91 9.07 -26.56
N THR A 424 35.58 9.10 -26.72
CA THR A 424 34.78 10.33 -26.60
C THR A 424 34.71 10.85 -25.16
N THR A 425 34.51 9.95 -24.19
CA THR A 425 34.43 10.31 -22.76
C THR A 425 35.75 10.87 -22.22
N LYS A 426 36.89 10.27 -22.61
CA LYS A 426 38.22 10.80 -22.27
C LYS A 426 38.46 12.18 -22.88
N GLY A 427 37.95 12.44 -24.08
CA GLY A 427 38.00 13.76 -24.72
C GLY A 427 37.22 14.82 -23.94
N LEU A 428 36.02 14.49 -23.46
CA LEU A 428 35.19 15.40 -22.66
C LEU A 428 35.82 15.73 -21.30
N LEU A 429 36.36 14.73 -20.60
CA LEU A 429 37.07 14.96 -19.33
C LEU A 429 38.30 15.85 -19.54
N ARG A 430 39.07 15.62 -20.62
CA ARG A 430 40.21 16.47 -20.98
C ARG A 430 39.80 17.91 -21.28
N ALA A 431 38.69 18.11 -22.00
CA ALA A 431 38.17 19.45 -22.29
C ALA A 431 37.72 20.17 -21.01
N ALA A 432 37.03 19.48 -20.10
CA ALA A 432 36.62 20.04 -18.82
C ALA A 432 37.84 20.40 -17.93
N ALA A 433 38.86 19.55 -17.87
CA ALA A 433 40.11 19.84 -17.15
C ALA A 433 40.84 21.06 -17.71
N LEU A 434 40.89 21.20 -19.04
CA LEU A 434 41.45 22.39 -19.70
C LEU A 434 40.65 23.64 -19.36
N GLY A 435 39.32 23.57 -19.30
CA GLY A 435 38.47 24.69 -18.88
C GLY A 435 38.76 25.17 -17.46
N VAL A 436 38.92 24.25 -16.51
CA VAL A 436 39.30 24.60 -15.12
C VAL A 436 40.70 25.24 -15.06
N TYR A 437 41.66 24.71 -15.83
CA TYR A 437 43.00 25.27 -15.91
C TYR A 437 43.00 26.69 -16.50
N GLU A 438 42.30 26.91 -17.62
CA GLU A 438 42.21 28.22 -18.26
C GLU A 438 41.56 29.27 -17.35
N GLN A 439 40.49 28.89 -16.65
CA GLN A 439 39.70 29.81 -15.83
C GLN A 439 40.40 30.23 -14.52
N TYR A 440 41.18 29.35 -13.89
CA TYR A 440 41.69 29.59 -12.53
C TYR A 440 43.22 29.52 -12.39
N LEU A 441 43.92 28.87 -13.32
CA LEU A 441 45.36 28.58 -13.21
C LEU A 441 46.20 29.13 -14.37
N SER A 442 45.57 29.69 -15.40
CA SER A 442 46.32 30.25 -16.53
C SER A 442 46.82 31.65 -16.21
N ASP A 443 48.08 31.93 -16.59
CA ASP A 443 48.74 33.23 -16.40
C ASP A 443 48.08 34.38 -17.20
N LYS A 444 46.95 34.15 -17.87
CA LYS A 444 46.23 35.17 -18.66
C LYS A 444 45.28 36.04 -17.82
N LEU A 445 45.18 35.81 -16.52
CA LEU A 445 44.27 36.50 -15.60
C LEU A 445 44.95 37.37 -14.54
N PHE A 446 46.27 37.58 -14.63
CA PHE A 446 47.01 38.56 -13.82
C PHE A 446 47.36 39.83 -14.59
#